data_AF-A0A965R7Z6-F1
#
_entry.id   AF-A0A965R7Z6-F1
#
_cell.length_a   1.000
_cell.length_b   1.000
_cell.length_c   1.000
_cell.angle_alpha   90.00
_cell.angle_beta   90.00
_cell.angle_gamma   90.00
#
_symmetry.space_group_name_H-M   'P 1'
#
loop_
_entity.id
_entity.type
_entity.pdbx_description
1 polymer ?
#
loop_
_entity_poly.entity_id
_entity_poly.type
_entity_poly.pdbx_seq_one_letter_code
_entity_poly.pdbx_strand_id
1 'polypeptide(L)'
;MLLRNLLQYFKNQALRPRLFYFNVVILSAIFYIAVEFQHENNTYYNIINSADRFCTNETDTGKIKSIVLHVYEMMRDRHKIFRNKEQLSWKQYFFKSVDVDLMYGAGSCGGYSKVLTRSLSLAGYKVRIGQLKVDGYYGGHILMEVYSNEFHKWILVDPLYGVMVTDSSGNPVSYVEAEQQWEDVKHRFPLAYQEAYHYQGIRYTNWDKYGWASRLAKSILTPIVGQEKIEYFSMRPLLLSTYKVYLLFFIALFLVYHSLNFYSFSKKQKAITS
;
A
#
# COMPACT_ATOMS: atom_id res chain seq x y z
N MET A 1 -44.04 6.29 0.50
CA MET A 1 -43.81 6.64 1.92
C MET A 1 -42.32 6.84 2.23
N LEU A 2 -41.45 5.88 1.88
CA LEU A 2 -40.01 5.94 2.18
C LEU A 2 -39.28 7.17 1.59
N LEU A 3 -39.50 7.48 0.30
CA LEU A 3 -38.90 8.65 -0.36
C LEU A 3 -39.29 9.99 0.31
N ARG A 4 -40.56 10.14 0.71
CA ARG A 4 -41.05 11.33 1.41
C ARG A 4 -40.38 11.50 2.77
N ASN A 5 -40.24 10.41 3.53
CA ASN A 5 -39.57 10.44 4.83
C ASN A 5 -38.08 10.77 4.69
N LEU A 6 -37.45 10.27 3.62
CA LEU A 6 -36.05 10.54 3.30
C LEU A 6 -35.82 12.02 2.94
N LEU A 7 -36.70 12.61 2.11
CA LEU A 7 -36.67 14.04 1.81
C LEU A 7 -36.89 14.91 3.06
N GLN A 8 -37.85 14.54 3.92
CA GLN A 8 -38.09 15.26 5.17
C GLN A 8 -36.92 15.15 6.15
N TYR A 9 -36.28 13.98 6.22
CA TYR A 9 -35.06 13.79 7.00
C TYR A 9 -33.95 14.73 6.54
N PHE A 10 -33.62 14.75 5.25
CA PHE A 10 -32.57 15.62 4.73
C PHE A 10 -32.92 17.10 4.84
N LYS A 11 -34.20 17.48 4.66
CA LYS A 11 -34.67 18.84 4.95
C LYS A 11 -34.42 19.21 6.43
N ASN A 12 -34.66 18.29 7.36
CA ASN A 12 -34.38 18.52 8.78
C ASN A 12 -32.87 18.61 9.07
N GLN A 13 -32.03 17.84 8.38
CA GLN A 13 -30.57 17.96 8.47
C GLN A 13 -30.07 19.32 7.97
N ALA A 14 -30.64 19.83 6.88
CA ALA A 14 -30.25 21.10 6.27
C ALA A 14 -30.75 22.33 7.04
N LEU A 15 -31.98 22.28 7.59
CA LEU A 15 -32.60 23.44 8.26
C LEU A 15 -32.17 23.63 9.72
N ARG A 16 -31.67 22.59 10.38
CA ARG A 16 -31.18 22.70 11.77
C ARG A 16 -29.71 23.09 11.76
N PRO A 17 -29.34 24.29 12.26
CA PRO A 17 -27.96 24.78 12.15
C PRO A 17 -26.91 23.80 12.66
N ARG A 18 -27.12 23.19 13.84
CA ARG A 18 -26.19 22.22 14.43
C ARG A 18 -25.93 21.01 13.53
N LEU A 19 -26.97 20.48 12.90
CA LEU A 19 -26.86 19.32 12.00
C LEU A 19 -26.23 19.72 10.68
N PHE A 20 -26.63 20.87 10.13
CA PHE A 20 -26.04 21.42 8.92
C PHE A 20 -24.53 21.62 9.08
N TYR A 21 -24.09 22.32 10.14
CA TYR A 21 -22.67 22.54 10.40
C TYR A 21 -21.89 21.23 10.56
N PHE A 22 -22.45 20.26 11.30
CA PHE A 22 -21.81 18.95 11.43
C PHE A 22 -21.60 18.26 10.07
N ASN A 23 -22.65 18.20 9.23
CA ASN A 23 -22.56 17.59 7.91
C ASN A 23 -21.55 18.32 7.01
N VAL A 24 -21.54 19.65 7.02
CA VAL A 24 -20.58 20.45 6.24
C VAL A 24 -19.15 20.16 6.68
N VAL A 25 -18.86 20.13 7.98
CA VAL A 25 -17.50 19.85 8.47
C VAL A 25 -17.03 18.46 8.06
N ILE A 26 -17.88 17.45 8.21
CA ILE A 26 -17.53 16.07 7.85
C ILE A 26 -17.36 15.92 6.33
N LEU A 27 -18.26 16.50 5.53
CA LEU A 27 -18.15 16.48 4.07
C LEU A 27 -16.90 17.21 3.58
N SER A 28 -16.54 18.34 4.19
CA SER A 28 -15.30 19.06 3.89
C SER A 28 -14.07 18.22 4.22
N ALA A 29 -14.07 17.48 5.34
CA ALA A 29 -13.00 16.57 5.69
C ALA A 29 -12.88 15.40 4.69
N ILE A 30 -14.01 14.79 4.29
CA ILE A 30 -14.05 13.75 3.26
C ILE A 30 -13.51 14.29 1.93
N PHE A 31 -13.96 15.48 1.53
CA PHE A 31 -13.50 16.13 0.30
C PHE A 31 -11.99 16.40 0.33
N TYR A 32 -11.47 16.93 1.45
CA TYR A 32 -10.03 17.15 1.63
C TYR A 32 -9.24 15.84 1.46
N ILE A 33 -9.65 14.76 2.13
CA ILE A 33 -8.97 13.46 2.02
C ILE A 33 -9.09 12.91 0.59
N ALA A 34 -10.20 13.12 -0.11
CA ALA A 34 -10.37 12.71 -1.50
C ALA A 34 -9.41 13.46 -2.44
N VAL A 35 -9.23 14.77 -2.24
CA VAL A 35 -8.26 15.57 -2.99
C VAL A 35 -6.83 15.08 -2.73
N GLU A 36 -6.48 14.83 -1.47
CA GLU A 36 -5.16 14.29 -1.10
C GLU A 36 -4.91 12.89 -1.68
N PHE A 37 -5.93 12.02 -1.67
CA PHE A 37 -5.85 10.70 -2.31
C PHE A 37 -5.63 10.81 -3.83
N GLN A 38 -6.35 11.71 -4.50
CA GLN A 38 -6.16 11.96 -5.93
C GLN A 38 -4.75 12.52 -6.22
N HIS A 39 -4.28 13.45 -5.39
CA HIS A 39 -2.94 14.03 -5.52
C HIS A 39 -1.84 12.98 -5.33
N GLU A 40 -1.97 12.10 -4.33
CA GLU A 40 -1.08 10.95 -4.13
C GLU A 40 -1.07 10.07 -5.39
N ASN A 41 -2.23 9.65 -5.90
CA ASN A 41 -2.30 8.82 -7.11
C ASN A 41 -1.62 9.48 -8.31
N ASN A 42 -1.89 10.78 -8.55
CA ASN A 42 -1.29 11.51 -9.67
C ASN A 42 0.23 11.56 -9.56
N THR A 43 0.76 11.76 -8.35
CA THR A 43 2.21 11.72 -8.11
C THR A 43 2.81 10.37 -8.49
N TYR A 44 2.16 9.26 -8.10
CA TYR A 44 2.63 7.93 -8.46
C TYR A 44 2.46 7.62 -9.96
N TYR A 45 1.39 8.05 -10.61
CA TYR A 45 1.26 7.92 -12.06
C TYR A 45 2.35 8.68 -12.81
N ASN A 46 2.71 9.87 -12.36
CA ASN A 46 3.84 10.62 -12.94
C ASN A 46 5.17 9.87 -12.75
N ILE A 47 5.39 9.26 -11.58
CA ILE A 47 6.57 8.41 -11.34
C ILE A 47 6.59 7.23 -12.31
N ILE A 48 5.47 6.50 -12.43
CA ILE A 48 5.34 5.35 -13.33
C ILE A 48 5.60 5.77 -14.79
N ASN A 49 4.96 6.83 -15.27
CA ASN A 49 5.13 7.32 -16.64
C ASN A 49 6.57 7.80 -16.89
N SER A 50 7.20 8.43 -15.89
CA SER A 50 8.59 8.86 -16.00
C SER A 50 9.60 7.71 -15.94
N ALA A 51 9.17 6.53 -15.47
CA ALA A 51 10.00 5.34 -15.49
C ALA A 51 10.29 4.90 -16.94
N ASP A 52 9.43 5.21 -17.91
CA ASP A 52 9.62 4.85 -19.33
C ASP A 52 11.00 5.22 -19.90
N ARG A 53 11.68 6.22 -19.32
CA ARG A 53 13.09 6.55 -19.63
C ARG A 53 14.08 5.39 -19.45
N PHE A 54 13.75 4.40 -18.61
CA PHE A 54 14.53 3.18 -18.37
C PHE A 54 13.96 1.96 -19.09
N CYS A 55 12.84 2.12 -19.77
CA CYS A 55 12.19 1.04 -20.50
C CYS A 55 12.98 0.76 -21.78
N THR A 56 13.62 -0.40 -21.85
CA THR A 56 14.40 -0.82 -23.03
C THR A 56 13.57 -1.64 -24.02
N ASN A 57 12.41 -2.15 -23.58
CA ASN A 57 11.44 -2.88 -24.39
C ASN A 57 10.06 -2.85 -23.71
N GLU A 58 8.97 -3.01 -24.47
CA GLU A 58 7.60 -2.98 -23.90
C GLU A 58 7.19 -4.26 -23.17
N THR A 59 8.14 -5.16 -22.88
CA THR A 59 7.87 -6.41 -22.16
C THR A 59 7.43 -6.13 -20.74
N ASP A 60 6.73 -7.11 -20.15
CA ASP A 60 6.22 -7.02 -18.79
C ASP A 60 7.37 -6.83 -17.79
N THR A 61 8.42 -7.63 -17.95
CA THR A 61 9.64 -7.57 -17.14
C THR A 61 10.45 -6.30 -17.38
N GLY A 62 10.48 -5.78 -18.61
CA GLY A 62 11.09 -4.49 -18.95
C GLY A 62 10.45 -3.33 -18.18
N LYS A 63 9.10 -3.29 -18.16
CA LYS A 63 8.34 -2.30 -17.39
C LYS A 63 8.57 -2.43 -15.89
N ILE A 64 8.54 -3.64 -15.34
CA ILE A 64 8.81 -3.88 -13.91
C ILE A 64 10.22 -3.40 -13.55
N LYS A 65 11.24 -3.83 -14.31
CA LYS A 65 12.65 -3.45 -14.10
C LYS A 65 12.84 -1.94 -14.17
N SER A 66 12.20 -1.31 -15.14
CA SER A 66 12.20 0.15 -15.32
C SER A 66 11.65 0.88 -14.09
N ILE A 67 10.49 0.47 -13.56
CA ILE A 67 9.90 1.06 -12.35
C ILE A 67 10.79 0.81 -11.13
N VAL A 68 11.36 -0.38 -10.98
CA VAL A 68 12.29 -0.74 -9.89
C VAL A 68 13.49 0.21 -9.87
N LEU A 69 14.17 0.36 -11.01
CA LEU A 69 15.33 1.23 -11.15
C LEU A 69 14.97 2.70 -10.91
N HIS A 70 13.86 3.16 -11.49
CA HIS A 70 13.41 4.54 -11.33
C HIS A 70 13.15 4.90 -9.86
N VAL A 71 12.41 4.04 -9.15
CA VAL A 71 12.13 4.26 -7.73
C VAL A 71 13.41 4.23 -6.90
N TYR A 72 14.31 3.29 -7.15
CA TYR A 72 15.59 3.20 -6.45
C TYR A 72 16.42 4.49 -6.61
N GLU A 73 16.62 4.95 -7.85
CA GLU A 73 17.40 6.16 -8.11
C GLU A 73 16.77 7.40 -7.48
N MET A 74 15.47 7.58 -7.70
CA MET A 74 14.73 8.71 -7.14
C MET A 74 14.83 8.76 -5.61
N MET A 75 14.60 7.63 -4.94
CA MET A 75 14.69 7.54 -3.49
C MET A 75 16.12 7.80 -3.00
N ARG A 76 17.12 7.25 -3.69
CA ARG A 76 18.53 7.44 -3.34
C ARG A 76 18.96 8.89 -3.47
N ASP A 77 18.55 9.57 -4.54
CA ASP A 77 18.95 10.95 -4.77
C ASP A 77 18.24 11.91 -3.79
N ARG A 78 16.98 11.63 -3.43
CA ARG A 78 16.30 12.34 -2.34
C ARG A 78 16.98 12.11 -1.00
N HIS A 79 17.35 10.87 -0.69
CA HIS A 79 18.07 10.55 0.54
C HIS A 79 19.39 11.32 0.66
N LYS A 80 20.15 11.47 -0.44
CA LYS A 80 21.40 12.23 -0.46
C LYS A 80 21.21 13.71 -0.13
N ILE A 81 20.05 14.28 -0.50
CA ILE A 81 19.69 15.69 -0.25
C ILE A 81 19.29 15.87 1.21
N PHE A 82 18.34 15.07 1.70
CA PHE A 82 17.73 15.30 3.02
C PHE A 82 18.48 14.64 4.17
N ARG A 83 19.13 13.49 3.94
CA ARG A 83 20.00 12.79 4.90
C ARG A 83 19.36 12.56 6.27
N ASN A 84 18.07 12.21 6.30
CA ASN A 84 17.28 12.03 7.53
C ASN A 84 17.23 13.29 8.44
N LYS A 85 17.39 14.49 7.87
CA LYS A 85 17.30 15.77 8.58
C LYS A 85 15.99 16.51 8.30
N GLU A 86 15.01 15.84 7.71
CA GLU A 86 13.69 16.38 7.43
C GLU A 86 12.92 16.73 8.71
N GLN A 87 12.16 17.83 8.63
CA GLN A 87 11.17 18.18 9.64
C GLN A 87 9.79 17.83 9.12
N LEU A 88 9.14 16.88 9.78
CA LEU A 88 7.80 16.44 9.41
C LEU A 88 6.76 17.38 10.00
N SER A 89 5.82 17.80 9.16
CA SER A 89 4.62 18.52 9.57
C SER A 89 3.68 17.62 10.37
N TRP A 90 2.77 18.24 11.13
CA TRP A 90 1.72 17.50 11.85
C TRP A 90 0.88 16.61 10.92
N LYS A 91 0.59 17.07 9.69
CA LYS A 91 -0.09 16.28 8.66
C LYS A 91 0.66 14.98 8.38
N GLN A 92 1.97 15.05 8.15
CA GLN A 92 2.81 13.90 7.83
C GLN A 92 2.92 12.92 9.01
N TYR A 93 3.00 13.43 10.24
CA TYR A 93 2.96 12.60 11.44
C TYR A 93 1.62 11.89 11.64
N PHE A 94 0.52 12.54 11.32
CA PHE A 94 -0.82 11.99 11.48
C PHE A 94 -1.16 10.95 10.42
N PHE A 95 -1.03 11.31 9.13
CA PHE A 95 -1.42 10.43 8.03
C PHE A 95 -0.37 9.34 7.75
N LYS A 96 0.92 9.58 8.01
CA LYS A 96 2.02 8.61 7.75
C LYS A 96 1.92 7.91 6.39
N SER A 97 1.47 8.65 5.37
CA SER A 97 1.36 8.15 4.01
C SER A 97 2.73 7.86 3.42
N VAL A 98 2.77 7.06 2.36
CA VAL A 98 4.02 6.65 1.71
C VAL A 98 4.69 7.83 1.00
N ASP A 99 3.94 8.90 0.74
CA ASP A 99 4.47 10.19 0.27
C ASP A 99 5.60 10.72 1.14
N VAL A 100 5.60 10.51 2.46
CA VAL A 100 6.68 10.94 3.36
C VAL A 100 7.97 10.21 3.04
N ASP A 101 7.91 8.88 2.91
CA ASP A 101 9.07 8.06 2.55
C ASP A 101 9.59 8.46 1.16
N LEU A 102 8.67 8.68 0.22
CA LEU A 102 8.96 9.16 -1.14
C LEU A 102 9.63 10.54 -1.15
N MET A 103 9.10 11.50 -0.40
CA MET A 103 9.55 12.90 -0.43
C MET A 103 11.00 13.03 0.03
N TYR A 104 11.38 12.29 1.07
CA TYR A 104 12.68 12.45 1.72
C TYR A 104 13.67 11.34 1.39
N GLY A 105 13.25 10.29 0.68
CA GLY A 105 14.08 9.09 0.53
C GLY A 105 14.34 8.42 1.87
N ALA A 106 13.39 8.50 2.80
CA ALA A 106 13.52 8.05 4.18
C ALA A 106 13.06 6.58 4.35
N GLY A 107 13.38 5.99 5.51
CA GLY A 107 12.80 4.70 5.92
C GLY A 107 13.57 3.44 5.51
N SER A 108 14.82 3.56 5.03
CA SER A 108 15.69 2.42 4.65
C SER A 108 14.98 1.45 3.69
N CYS A 109 15.29 0.14 3.73
CA CYS A 109 14.63 -0.90 2.94
C CYS A 109 13.10 -0.85 3.03
N GLY A 110 12.56 -0.48 4.19
CA GLY A 110 11.12 -0.38 4.43
C GLY A 110 10.43 0.77 3.68
N GLY A 111 11.10 1.91 3.51
CA GLY A 111 10.58 3.07 2.76
C GLY A 111 10.58 2.81 1.27
N TYR A 112 11.73 2.37 0.73
CA TYR A 112 11.89 1.97 -0.68
C TYR A 112 10.85 0.92 -1.09
N SER A 113 10.64 -0.09 -0.24
CA SER A 113 9.65 -1.14 -0.50
C SER A 113 8.22 -0.61 -0.57
N LYS A 114 7.85 0.35 0.29
CA LYS A 114 6.49 0.92 0.25
C LYS A 114 6.28 1.73 -1.04
N VAL A 115 7.25 2.59 -1.39
CA VAL A 115 7.17 3.41 -2.60
C VAL A 115 7.10 2.52 -3.83
N LEU A 116 7.99 1.53 -3.96
CA LEU A 116 7.97 0.61 -5.09
C LEU A 116 6.67 -0.20 -5.15
N THR A 117 6.20 -0.71 -4.02
CA THR A 117 4.93 -1.47 -3.97
C THR A 117 3.77 -0.63 -4.47
N ARG A 118 3.73 0.65 -4.07
CA ARG A 118 2.67 1.56 -4.49
C ARG A 118 2.73 1.85 -5.98
N SER A 119 3.91 2.11 -6.52
CA SER A 119 4.12 2.33 -7.96
C SER A 119 3.70 1.10 -8.78
N LEU A 120 4.19 -0.08 -8.44
CA LEU A 120 3.87 -1.31 -9.18
C LEU A 120 2.38 -1.68 -9.07
N SER A 121 1.77 -1.50 -7.89
CA SER A 121 0.33 -1.78 -7.72
C SER A 121 -0.54 -0.84 -8.56
N LEU A 122 -0.16 0.44 -8.67
CA LEU A 122 -0.86 1.41 -9.54
C LEU A 122 -0.61 1.16 -11.03
N ALA A 123 0.55 0.60 -11.39
CA ALA A 123 0.82 0.11 -12.73
C ALA A 123 0.08 -1.20 -13.08
N GLY A 124 -0.74 -1.73 -12.17
CA GLY A 124 -1.59 -2.92 -12.41
C GLY A 124 -0.98 -4.25 -12.00
N TYR A 125 0.21 -4.24 -11.38
CA TYR A 125 0.88 -5.46 -10.95
C TYR A 125 0.37 -5.98 -9.60
N LYS A 126 0.33 -7.30 -9.46
CA LYS A 126 0.18 -7.93 -8.13
C LYS A 126 1.55 -7.91 -7.45
N VAL A 127 1.57 -7.47 -6.20
CA VAL A 127 2.81 -7.29 -5.44
C VAL A 127 2.65 -7.87 -4.04
N ARG A 128 3.70 -8.51 -3.53
CA ARG A 128 3.80 -8.95 -2.13
C ARG A 128 5.11 -8.49 -1.53
N ILE A 129 5.04 -7.90 -0.33
CA ILE A 129 6.22 -7.50 0.44
C ILE A 129 6.61 -8.67 1.32
N GLY A 130 7.86 -9.10 1.22
CA GLY A 130 8.46 -10.15 2.03
C GLY A 130 9.47 -9.59 3.04
N GLN A 131 9.47 -10.17 4.22
CA GLN A 131 10.44 -9.91 5.29
C GLN A 131 11.49 -11.02 5.23
N LEU A 132 12.70 -10.67 4.82
CA LEU A 132 13.83 -11.60 4.80
C LEU A 132 14.29 -11.87 6.24
N LYS A 133 14.66 -13.12 6.50
CA LYS A 133 15.30 -13.54 7.74
C LYS A 133 16.79 -13.23 7.67
N VAL A 134 17.30 -12.48 8.66
CA VAL A 134 18.72 -12.14 8.81
C VAL A 134 19.11 -12.49 10.24
N ASP A 135 20.20 -13.24 10.42
CA ASP A 135 20.72 -13.67 11.73
C ASP A 135 19.67 -14.31 12.65
N GLY A 136 18.74 -15.08 12.07
CA GLY A 136 17.68 -15.75 12.84
C GLY A 136 16.37 -14.96 12.99
N TYR A 137 16.36 -13.66 12.68
CA TYR A 137 15.22 -12.76 12.89
C TYR A 137 14.57 -12.31 11.57
N TYR A 138 13.24 -12.39 11.49
CA TYR A 138 12.49 -11.88 10.34
C TYR A 138 12.42 -10.35 10.33
N GLY A 139 12.63 -9.77 9.15
CA GLY A 139 12.54 -8.32 8.93
C GLY A 139 13.88 -7.59 8.99
N GLY A 140 15.00 -8.31 8.98
CA GLY A 140 16.33 -7.70 8.84
C GLY A 140 16.51 -7.01 7.48
N HIS A 141 15.86 -7.53 6.43
CA HIS A 141 15.73 -6.86 5.14
C HIS A 141 14.32 -7.02 4.58
N ILE A 142 13.90 -6.07 3.74
CA ILE A 142 12.59 -6.11 3.09
C ILE A 142 12.81 -6.29 1.60
N LEU A 143 12.33 -7.42 1.10
CA LEU A 143 12.31 -7.78 -0.31
C LEU A 143 10.87 -7.73 -0.83
N MET A 144 10.72 -7.79 -2.14
CA MET A 144 9.42 -7.80 -2.76
C MET A 144 9.36 -8.83 -3.87
N GLU A 145 8.17 -9.35 -4.10
CA GLU A 145 7.89 -10.07 -5.34
C GLU A 145 6.73 -9.45 -6.09
N VAL A 146 6.86 -9.50 -7.41
CA VAL A 146 5.90 -8.97 -8.37
C VAL A 146 5.44 -10.14 -9.23
N TYR A 147 4.14 -10.26 -9.49
CA TYR A 147 3.67 -11.30 -10.39
C TYR A 147 3.89 -10.86 -11.84
N SER A 148 4.75 -11.57 -12.57
CA SER A 148 4.91 -11.35 -14.00
C SER A 148 3.84 -12.13 -14.76
N ASN A 149 3.13 -11.43 -15.64
CA ASN A 149 2.14 -12.05 -16.51
C ASN A 149 2.80 -12.83 -17.66
N GLU A 150 3.98 -12.41 -18.08
CA GLU A 150 4.76 -13.05 -19.15
C GLU A 150 5.28 -14.43 -18.71
N PHE A 151 5.83 -14.53 -17.49
CA PHE A 151 6.39 -15.78 -16.97
C PHE A 151 5.39 -16.59 -16.12
N HIS A 152 4.18 -16.06 -15.90
CA HIS A 152 3.16 -16.63 -15.02
C HIS A 152 3.68 -17.03 -13.62
N LYS A 153 4.62 -16.24 -13.08
CA LYS A 153 5.23 -16.50 -11.77
C LYS A 153 5.56 -15.22 -11.02
N TRP A 154 5.81 -15.38 -9.72
CA TRP A 154 6.36 -14.32 -8.89
C TRP A 154 7.84 -14.14 -9.22
N ILE A 155 8.26 -12.89 -9.39
CA ILE A 155 9.64 -12.51 -9.65
C ILE A 155 10.16 -11.63 -8.51
N LEU A 156 11.38 -11.91 -8.07
CA LEU A 156 12.02 -11.26 -6.93
C LEU A 156 12.62 -9.93 -7.35
N VAL A 157 12.30 -8.89 -6.58
CA VAL A 157 12.86 -7.55 -6.74
C VAL A 157 13.33 -7.01 -5.38
N ASP A 158 14.48 -6.35 -5.41
CA ASP A 158 15.05 -5.65 -4.27
C ASP A 158 14.98 -4.14 -4.50
N PRO A 159 14.06 -3.44 -3.81
CA PRO A 159 13.88 -2.01 -3.98
C PRO A 159 15.04 -1.20 -3.41
N LEU A 160 15.75 -1.70 -2.39
CA LEU A 160 16.87 -0.98 -1.77
C LEU A 160 18.06 -0.88 -2.71
N TYR A 161 18.27 -1.91 -3.53
CA TYR A 161 19.39 -1.98 -4.48
C TYR A 161 18.98 -1.71 -5.92
N GLY A 162 17.67 -1.55 -6.19
CA GLY A 162 17.16 -1.33 -7.54
C GLY A 162 17.33 -2.55 -8.46
N VAL A 163 17.29 -3.76 -7.89
CA VAL A 163 17.59 -5.00 -8.62
C VAL A 163 16.32 -5.79 -8.87
N MET A 164 16.18 -6.29 -10.10
CA MET A 164 15.31 -7.43 -10.41
C MET A 164 16.21 -8.65 -10.52
N VAL A 165 15.95 -9.67 -9.72
CA VAL A 165 16.86 -10.82 -9.58
C VAL A 165 16.65 -11.77 -10.76
N THR A 166 17.76 -12.19 -11.38
CA THR A 166 17.75 -13.10 -12.54
C THR A 166 18.70 -14.27 -12.34
N ASP A 167 18.48 -15.34 -13.11
CA ASP A 167 19.40 -16.46 -13.26
C ASP A 167 20.57 -16.11 -14.21
N SER A 168 21.43 -17.10 -14.48
CA SER A 168 22.55 -17.01 -15.43
C SER A 168 22.18 -16.77 -16.88
N SER A 169 20.96 -17.12 -17.26
CA SER A 169 20.43 -16.88 -18.60
C SER A 169 19.75 -15.50 -18.72
N GLY A 170 19.64 -14.76 -17.61
CA GLY A 170 18.98 -13.46 -17.55
C GLY A 170 17.47 -13.53 -17.32
N ASN A 171 16.91 -14.73 -17.04
CA ASN A 171 15.49 -14.87 -16.74
C ASN A 171 15.21 -14.46 -15.29
N PRO A 172 14.09 -13.78 -15.02
CA PRO A 172 13.73 -13.42 -13.65
C PRO A 172 13.43 -14.68 -12.81
N VAL A 173 13.86 -14.65 -11.56
CA VAL A 173 13.65 -15.73 -10.60
C VAL A 173 12.74 -15.30 -9.45
N SER A 174 11.94 -16.23 -8.94
CA SER A 174 11.20 -16.10 -7.69
C SER A 174 12.13 -16.17 -6.49
N TYR A 175 11.61 -15.85 -5.30
CA TYR A 175 12.36 -16.02 -4.07
C TYR A 175 12.84 -17.47 -3.88
N VAL A 176 11.96 -18.44 -4.12
CA VAL A 176 12.26 -19.87 -3.89
C VAL A 176 13.37 -20.34 -4.82
N GLU A 177 13.31 -19.96 -6.09
CA GLU A 177 14.36 -20.25 -7.07
C GLU A 177 15.69 -19.58 -6.67
N ALA A 178 15.65 -18.32 -6.23
CA ALA A 178 16.84 -17.59 -5.81
C ALA A 178 17.49 -18.15 -4.54
N GLU A 179 16.70 -18.67 -3.60
CA GLU A 179 17.18 -19.38 -2.40
C GLU A 179 17.88 -20.70 -2.77
N GLN A 180 17.27 -21.48 -3.67
CA GLN A 180 17.85 -22.75 -4.13
C GLN A 180 19.13 -22.56 -4.96
N GLN A 181 19.26 -21.42 -5.64
CA GLN A 181 20.35 -21.12 -6.57
C GLN A 181 21.25 -19.98 -6.07
N TRP A 182 21.33 -19.76 -4.75
CA TRP A 182 22.04 -18.62 -4.17
C TRP A 182 23.46 -18.46 -4.69
N GLU A 183 24.20 -19.57 -4.82
CA GLU A 183 25.58 -19.56 -5.30
C GLU A 183 25.73 -19.00 -6.73
N ASP A 184 24.71 -19.17 -7.57
CA ASP A 184 24.67 -18.59 -8.92
C ASP A 184 24.18 -17.13 -8.88
N VAL A 185 23.14 -16.85 -8.09
CA VAL A 185 22.46 -15.54 -8.06
C VAL A 185 23.28 -14.46 -7.35
N LYS A 186 24.07 -14.79 -6.33
CA LYS A 186 24.81 -13.83 -5.50
C LYS A 186 25.75 -12.90 -6.27
N HIS A 187 26.27 -13.36 -7.42
CA HIS A 187 27.19 -12.59 -8.27
C HIS A 187 26.50 -11.51 -9.12
N ARG A 188 25.17 -11.43 -9.09
CA ARG A 188 24.36 -10.48 -9.88
C ARG A 188 23.90 -9.26 -9.08
N PHE A 189 24.27 -9.20 -7.81
CA PHE A 189 24.01 -8.04 -6.98
C PHE A 189 25.14 -7.00 -7.10
N PRO A 190 24.86 -5.71 -6.84
CA PRO A 190 25.90 -4.70 -6.74
C PRO A 190 26.90 -5.06 -5.63
N LEU A 191 28.15 -4.61 -5.75
CA LEU A 191 29.21 -4.86 -4.76
C LEU A 191 28.87 -4.42 -3.33
N ALA A 192 27.91 -3.50 -3.16
CA ALA A 192 27.43 -3.03 -1.87
C ALA A 192 26.32 -3.91 -1.25
N TYR A 193 25.97 -5.04 -1.88
CA TYR A 193 24.99 -5.98 -1.34
C TYR A 193 25.56 -6.68 -0.11
N GLN A 194 24.80 -6.70 0.99
CA GLN A 194 25.28 -7.28 2.23
C GLN A 194 25.20 -8.80 2.16
N GLU A 195 26.28 -9.49 2.50
CA GLU A 195 26.31 -10.96 2.56
C GLU A 195 25.27 -11.52 3.55
N ALA A 196 24.95 -10.76 4.60
CA ALA A 196 23.91 -11.10 5.57
C ALA A 196 22.50 -11.20 4.95
N TYR A 197 22.28 -10.68 3.74
CA TYR A 197 21.02 -10.79 3.00
C TYR A 197 20.91 -12.06 2.17
N HIS A 198 21.68 -13.09 2.51
CA HIS A 198 21.49 -14.44 1.98
C HIS A 198 20.04 -14.90 2.16
N TYR A 199 19.46 -15.43 1.09
CA TYR A 199 18.10 -15.95 1.07
C TYR A 199 17.99 -17.24 1.89
N GLN A 200 17.62 -17.10 3.18
CA GLN A 200 17.51 -18.19 4.15
C GLN A 200 16.15 -18.22 4.89
N GLY A 201 15.16 -17.58 4.29
CA GLY A 201 13.77 -17.60 4.72
C GLY A 201 13.09 -16.26 4.46
N ILE A 202 11.93 -16.31 3.83
CA ILE A 202 11.07 -15.15 3.63
C ILE A 202 9.73 -15.35 4.32
N ARG A 203 9.19 -14.26 4.83
CA ARG A 203 7.84 -14.21 5.40
C ARG A 203 7.05 -13.10 4.74
N TYR A 204 5.92 -13.43 4.11
CA TYR A 204 5.00 -12.44 3.56
C TYR A 204 3.94 -11.99 4.56
N THR A 205 3.69 -12.82 5.58
CA THR A 205 2.67 -12.59 6.59
C THR A 205 3.02 -11.39 7.46
N ASN A 206 2.18 -10.36 7.37
CA ASN A 206 2.19 -9.21 8.27
C ASN A 206 1.06 -9.31 9.32
N TRP A 207 0.50 -10.51 9.54
CA TRP A 207 -0.65 -10.73 10.42
C TRP A 207 -0.38 -10.38 11.89
N ASP A 208 0.88 -10.38 12.32
CA ASP A 208 1.24 -9.97 13.69
C ASP A 208 1.45 -8.46 13.85
N LYS A 209 1.53 -7.71 12.75
CA LYS A 209 1.91 -6.29 12.79
C LYS A 209 0.80 -5.38 13.34
N TYR A 210 -0.46 -5.74 13.11
CA TYR A 210 -1.62 -4.94 13.54
C TYR A 210 -2.35 -5.56 14.74
N GLY A 211 -1.65 -6.41 15.49
CA GLY A 211 -2.14 -6.99 16.74
C GLY A 211 -3.39 -7.84 16.59
N TRP A 212 -4.38 -7.62 17.46
CA TRP A 212 -5.58 -8.45 17.54
C TRP A 212 -6.47 -8.34 16.29
N ALA A 213 -6.55 -7.17 15.65
CA ALA A 213 -7.42 -6.95 14.50
C ALA A 213 -6.99 -7.78 13.28
N SER A 214 -5.69 -7.81 12.99
CA SER A 214 -5.16 -8.64 11.91
C SER A 214 -5.26 -10.13 12.20
N ARG A 215 -5.04 -10.55 13.45
CA ARG A 215 -5.22 -11.97 13.83
C ARG A 215 -6.67 -12.42 13.67
N LEU A 216 -7.62 -11.57 14.04
CA LEU A 216 -9.05 -11.86 13.90
C LEU A 216 -9.46 -11.93 12.42
N ALA A 217 -8.96 -11.01 11.59
CA ALA A 217 -9.15 -11.08 10.14
C ALA A 217 -8.52 -12.35 9.54
N LYS A 218 -7.31 -12.75 9.98
CA LYS A 218 -6.68 -14.01 9.57
C LYS A 218 -7.59 -15.19 9.89
N SER A 219 -8.09 -15.28 11.12
CA SER A 219 -8.94 -16.40 11.57
C SER A 219 -10.24 -16.51 10.78
N ILE A 220 -10.86 -15.39 10.40
CA ILE A 220 -12.09 -15.39 9.58
C ILE A 220 -11.78 -15.78 8.13
N LEU A 221 -10.69 -15.29 7.56
CA LEU A 221 -10.36 -15.53 6.15
C LEU A 221 -9.75 -16.93 5.92
N THR A 222 -9.10 -17.53 6.92
CA THR A 222 -8.44 -18.85 6.84
C THR A 222 -9.35 -19.96 6.30
N PRO A 223 -10.56 -20.17 6.83
CA PRO A 223 -11.47 -21.19 6.30
C PRO A 223 -11.99 -20.88 4.89
N ILE A 224 -11.94 -19.63 4.43
CA ILE A 224 -12.47 -19.21 3.11
C ILE A 224 -11.40 -19.30 2.02
N VAL A 225 -10.18 -18.88 2.32
CA VAL A 225 -9.10 -18.71 1.34
C VAL A 225 -8.13 -19.89 1.34
N GLY A 226 -8.08 -20.67 2.43
CA GLY A 226 -7.11 -21.75 2.64
C GLY A 226 -5.82 -21.26 3.32
N GLN A 227 -5.21 -22.14 4.12
CA GLN A 227 -4.05 -21.79 4.97
C GLN A 227 -2.85 -21.29 4.18
N GLU A 228 -2.40 -22.01 3.15
CA GLU A 228 -1.24 -21.61 2.35
C GLU A 228 -1.43 -20.22 1.71
N LYS A 229 -2.56 -19.99 1.04
CA LYS A 229 -2.82 -18.72 0.35
C LYS A 229 -2.83 -17.52 1.29
N ILE A 230 -3.26 -17.71 2.54
CA ILE A 230 -3.25 -16.66 3.57
C ILE A 230 -1.87 -16.38 4.13
N GLU A 231 -0.96 -17.35 4.08
CA GLU A 231 0.41 -17.16 4.50
C GLU A 231 1.26 -16.47 3.43
N TYR A 232 0.93 -16.66 2.16
CA TYR A 232 1.52 -15.89 1.07
C TYR A 232 0.87 -14.51 0.86
N PHE A 233 -0.20 -14.17 1.61
CA PHE A 233 -0.89 -12.90 1.50
C PHE A 233 -0.18 -11.78 2.28
N SER A 234 0.17 -10.70 1.58
CA SER A 234 0.73 -9.49 2.18
C SER A 234 -0.36 -8.43 2.33
N MET A 235 -0.77 -8.11 3.57
CA MET A 235 -1.75 -7.04 3.85
C MET A 235 -1.19 -5.64 3.64
N ARG A 236 0.13 -5.47 3.81
CA ARG A 236 0.78 -4.17 3.84
C ARG A 236 0.54 -3.34 2.57
N PRO A 237 0.60 -3.89 1.35
CA PRO A 237 0.21 -3.20 0.11
C PRO A 237 -1.16 -2.53 0.15
N LEU A 238 -2.16 -3.16 0.79
CA LEU A 238 -3.54 -2.63 0.86
C LEU A 238 -3.67 -1.40 1.77
N LEU A 239 -2.73 -1.23 2.70
CA LEU A 239 -2.72 -0.16 3.69
C LEU A 239 -1.70 0.93 3.34
N LEU A 240 -1.06 0.87 2.16
CA LEU A 240 -0.07 1.85 1.74
C LEU A 240 -0.69 3.19 1.37
N SER A 241 -1.87 3.21 0.75
CA SER A 241 -2.59 4.47 0.51
C SER A 241 -3.40 4.83 1.74
N THR A 242 -2.76 5.48 2.70
CA THR A 242 -3.40 5.86 3.95
C THR A 242 -4.60 6.78 3.71
N TYR A 243 -4.52 7.69 2.74
CA TYR A 243 -5.65 8.54 2.36
C TYR A 243 -6.84 7.73 1.84
N LYS A 244 -6.63 6.67 1.04
CA LYS A 244 -7.71 5.76 0.61
C LYS A 244 -8.38 5.10 1.81
N VAL A 245 -7.59 4.61 2.76
CA VAL A 245 -8.11 3.94 3.96
C VAL A 245 -8.95 4.90 4.79
N TYR A 246 -8.45 6.11 5.06
CA TYR A 246 -9.21 7.13 5.77
C TYR A 246 -10.45 7.56 5.00
N LEU A 247 -10.36 7.76 3.69
CA LEU A 247 -11.50 8.14 2.85
C LEU A 247 -12.65 7.14 2.97
N LEU A 248 -12.36 5.85 2.79
CA LEU A 248 -13.34 4.78 2.92
C LEU A 248 -13.90 4.70 4.34
N PHE A 249 -13.05 4.87 5.35
CA PHE A 249 -13.45 4.86 6.75
C PHE A 249 -14.40 6.03 7.09
N PHE A 250 -14.07 7.26 6.70
CA PHE A 250 -14.93 8.42 6.95
C PHE A 250 -16.25 8.35 6.17
N ILE A 251 -16.24 7.87 4.92
CA ILE A 251 -17.47 7.62 4.16
C ILE A 251 -18.33 6.57 4.87
N ALA A 252 -17.75 5.46 5.32
CA ALA A 252 -18.48 4.41 6.03
C ALA A 252 -19.09 4.94 7.34
N LEU A 253 -18.33 5.67 8.15
CA LEU A 253 -18.85 6.30 9.37
C LEU A 253 -19.97 7.29 9.08
N PHE A 254 -19.84 8.09 8.03
CA PHE A 254 -20.86 9.06 7.62
C PHE A 254 -22.16 8.36 7.20
N LEU A 255 -22.06 7.27 6.44
CA LEU A 255 -23.21 6.45 6.04
C LEU A 255 -23.88 5.78 7.25
N VAL A 256 -23.10 5.25 8.20
CA VAL A 256 -23.61 4.66 9.45
C VAL A 256 -24.33 5.72 10.29
N TYR A 257 -23.73 6.90 10.46
CA TYR A 257 -24.34 8.03 11.14
C TYR A 257 -25.69 8.39 10.54
N HIS A 258 -25.77 8.53 9.21
CA HIS A 258 -27.03 8.85 8.55
C HIS A 258 -28.05 7.72 8.66
N SER A 259 -27.63 6.46 8.57
CA SER A 259 -28.51 5.29 8.71
C SER A 259 -29.16 5.22 10.09
N LEU A 260 -28.37 5.38 11.16
CA LEU A 260 -28.88 5.36 12.54
C LEU A 260 -29.81 6.54 12.84
N ASN A 261 -29.47 7.73 12.35
CA ASN A 261 -30.30 8.92 12.52
C ASN A 261 -31.59 8.83 11.71
N PHE A 262 -31.55 8.31 10.48
CA PHE A 262 -32.72 8.10 9.65
C PHE A 262 -33.65 7.05 10.26
N TYR A 263 -33.12 5.97 10.82
CA TYR A 263 -33.90 4.97 11.55
C TYR A 263 -34.63 5.60 12.75
N SER A 264 -33.92 6.38 13.56
CA SER A 264 -34.48 7.08 14.72
C SER A 264 -35.55 8.11 14.33
N PHE A 265 -35.30 8.87 13.25
CA PHE A 265 -36.25 9.83 12.69
C PHE A 265 -37.52 9.14 12.19
N SER A 266 -37.37 8.05 11.43
CA SER A 266 -38.48 7.28 10.88
C SER A 266 -39.34 6.65 11.98
N LYS A 267 -38.72 6.16 13.06
CA LYS A 267 -39.44 5.64 14.23
C LYS A 267 -40.29 6.72 14.90
N LYS A 268 -39.75 7.94 15.07
CA LYS A 268 -40.49 9.08 15.64
C LYS A 268 -41.65 9.54 14.75
N GLN A 269 -41.47 9.58 13.43
CA GLN A 269 -42.56 9.92 12.53
C GLN A 269 -43.70 8.92 12.57
N LYS A 270 -43.39 7.61 12.58
CA LYS A 270 -44.41 6.56 12.71
C LYS A 270 -45.27 6.74 13.96
N ALA A 271 -44.64 7.06 15.10
CA ALA A 271 -45.33 7.30 16.37
C ALA A 271 -46.18 8.57 16.41
N ILE A 272 -45.93 9.55 15.53
CA ILE A 272 -46.75 10.78 15.41
C ILE A 272 -47.93 10.57 14.46
N THR A 273 -47.79 9.66 13.50
CA THR A 273 -48.83 9.34 12.50
C THR A 273 -49.75 8.18 12.90
N SER A 274 -49.44 7.46 13.98
CA SER A 274 -50.28 6.43 14.61
C SER A 274 -51.16 7.06 15.69
#